data_AF-A0A2E6KK34-F1
#
_entry.id   AF-A0A2E6KK34-F1
#
_cell.length_a   1.000
_cell.length_b   1.000
_cell.length_c   1.000
_cell.angle_alpha   90.00
_cell.angle_beta   90.00
_cell.angle_gamma   90.00
#
_symmetry.space_group_name_H-M   'P 1'
#
loop_
_entity.id
_entity.type
_entity.pdbx_description
1 polymer ?
#
loop_
_entity_poly.entity_id
_entity_poly.type
_entity_poly.pdbx_seq_one_letter_code
_entity_poly.pdbx_strand_id
1 'polypeptide(L)'
;MSSKTLKSRLYLGHVYHKRFSPFEHDFRYSVFSLLLDLDDLSELKNQYKWLSYNSFNLFSFYDKDHGLRDGTPVKDWVISRAKDFDVDLENAKIYALCFPRVLGYVFNPLTIYYCYGSNQKLIGILYEVKNTFGDQHGYFCKITDENLNHHSKDKIFHVSPFIQMDATYHFKGKEPLEELDFKIDERIEEKPFLLATWTGKDTDLSEKNLLKCFFKFPFMTLKIMTTIHIQAFHLWRKGAKFYKWTKPPNKDVS
;
A
#
# COMPACT_ATOMS: atom_id res chain seq x y z
N MET A 1 -30.18 2.14 -8.31
CA MET A 1 -28.84 1.55 -8.11
C MET A 1 -28.18 2.35 -7.02
N SER A 2 -28.02 1.78 -5.82
CA SER A 2 -27.41 2.48 -4.69
C SER A 2 -25.99 2.89 -5.07
N SER A 3 -25.66 4.18 -4.98
CA SER A 3 -24.26 4.63 -5.10
C SER A 3 -23.47 3.86 -4.04
N LYS A 4 -22.55 2.99 -4.46
CA LYS A 4 -21.63 2.31 -3.55
C LYS A 4 -20.63 3.35 -3.07
N THR A 5 -21.03 4.18 -2.11
CA THR A 5 -20.14 5.16 -1.50
C THR A 5 -19.07 4.40 -0.73
N LEU A 6 -17.81 4.63 -1.09
CA LEU A 6 -16.67 4.11 -0.34
C LEU A 6 -16.69 4.72 1.08
N LYS A 7 -16.28 3.95 2.08
CA LYS A 7 -16.27 4.40 3.48
C LYS A 7 -15.06 3.82 4.19
N SER A 8 -14.58 4.50 5.22
CA SER A 8 -13.53 3.99 6.10
C SER A 8 -13.90 2.62 6.67
N ARG A 9 -12.98 1.65 6.58
CA ARG A 9 -13.24 0.24 6.93
C ARG A 9 -11.95 -0.52 7.23
N LEU A 10 -12.11 -1.71 7.80
CA LEU A 10 -11.04 -2.68 8.04
C LEU A 10 -11.08 -3.77 6.98
N TYR A 11 -9.92 -4.30 6.63
CA TYR A 11 -9.83 -5.56 5.89
C TYR A 11 -9.05 -6.60 6.70
N LEU A 12 -9.63 -7.78 6.84
CA LEU A 12 -8.97 -8.93 7.43
C LEU A 12 -8.56 -9.90 6.32
N GLY A 13 -7.28 -10.21 6.21
CA GLY A 13 -6.84 -11.09 5.13
C GLY A 13 -5.37 -11.45 5.17
N HIS A 14 -4.79 -11.56 3.98
CA HIS A 14 -3.46 -12.12 3.80
C HIS A 14 -2.68 -11.37 2.72
N VAL A 15 -1.36 -11.36 2.91
CA VAL A 15 -0.42 -11.06 1.84
C VAL A 15 0.26 -12.36 1.43
N TYR A 16 0.33 -12.60 0.13
CA TYR A 16 1.03 -13.73 -0.46
C TYR A 16 2.11 -13.22 -1.40
N HIS A 17 3.27 -13.85 -1.36
CA HIS A 17 4.34 -13.62 -2.32
C HIS A 17 4.75 -14.94 -2.94
N LYS A 18 4.93 -14.97 -4.25
CA LYS A 18 5.52 -16.07 -4.99
C LYS A 18 6.59 -15.55 -5.93
N ARG A 19 7.82 -15.99 -5.74
CA ARG A 19 8.90 -15.84 -6.71
C ARG A 19 8.93 -17.09 -7.60
N PHE A 20 9.03 -16.88 -8.91
CA PHE A 20 9.10 -17.95 -9.90
C PHE A 20 10.54 -18.30 -10.32
N SER A 21 11.46 -17.33 -10.28
CA SER A 21 12.82 -17.46 -10.81
C SER A 21 13.84 -16.72 -9.93
N PRO A 22 15.12 -17.16 -9.86
CA PRO A 22 15.70 -18.39 -10.44
C PRO A 22 15.35 -19.65 -9.65
N PHE A 23 14.69 -19.50 -8.50
CA PHE A 23 14.19 -20.60 -7.70
C PHE A 23 12.79 -20.26 -7.19
N GLU A 24 11.92 -21.27 -7.22
CA GLU A 24 10.59 -21.12 -6.65
C GLU A 24 10.67 -20.92 -5.14
N HIS A 25 9.95 -19.91 -4.69
CA HIS A 25 9.82 -19.60 -3.27
C HIS A 25 8.57 -18.77 -3.04
N ASP A 26 7.71 -19.25 -2.17
CA ASP A 26 6.50 -18.54 -1.81
C ASP A 26 6.26 -18.54 -0.30
N PHE A 27 5.52 -17.55 0.15
CA PHE A 27 5.12 -17.42 1.54
C PHE A 27 3.84 -16.60 1.66
N ARG A 28 3.08 -16.86 2.71
CA ARG A 28 1.83 -16.19 3.03
C ARG A 28 1.79 -15.81 4.48
N TYR A 29 1.29 -14.62 4.78
CA TYR A 29 1.08 -14.18 6.17
C TYR A 29 -0.21 -13.39 6.30
N SER A 30 -0.88 -13.59 7.44
CA SER A 30 -2.10 -12.88 7.78
C SER A 30 -1.81 -11.45 8.22
N VAL A 31 -2.64 -10.52 7.77
CA VAL A 31 -2.59 -9.10 8.09
C VAL A 31 -3.99 -8.55 8.32
N PHE A 32 -4.07 -7.35 8.87
CA PHE A 32 -5.23 -6.50 8.70
C PHE A 32 -4.79 -5.13 8.17
N SER A 33 -5.70 -4.44 7.49
CA SER A 33 -5.43 -3.12 6.93
C SER A 33 -6.60 -2.17 7.14
N LEU A 34 -6.29 -0.88 7.07
CA LEU A 34 -7.29 0.19 7.10
C LEU A 34 -7.44 0.73 5.69
N LEU A 35 -8.69 0.92 5.28
CA LEU A 35 -9.03 1.88 4.24
C LEU A 35 -9.60 3.10 4.96
N LEU A 36 -8.97 4.27 4.82
CA LEU A 36 -9.35 5.50 5.50
C LEU A 36 -9.70 6.58 4.48
N ASP A 37 -10.84 7.25 4.65
CA ASP A 37 -11.12 8.52 4.00
C ASP A 37 -10.15 9.57 4.55
N LEU A 38 -9.36 10.21 3.67
CA LEU A 38 -8.37 11.19 4.08
C LEU A 38 -9.01 12.51 4.56
N ASP A 39 -10.27 12.77 4.20
CA ASP A 39 -11.02 13.94 4.69
C ASP A 39 -11.43 13.81 6.16
N ASP A 40 -11.66 12.58 6.63
CA ASP A 40 -12.19 12.30 7.97
C ASP A 40 -11.08 12.04 9.02
N LEU A 41 -9.80 12.15 8.64
CA LEU A 41 -8.67 11.78 9.52
C LEU A 41 -8.65 12.56 10.84
N SER A 42 -8.96 13.86 10.78
CA SER A 42 -8.97 14.73 11.97
C SER A 42 -10.03 14.32 12.99
N GLU A 43 -11.10 13.66 12.55
CA GLU A 43 -12.18 13.20 13.40
C GLU A 43 -11.95 11.81 13.99
N LEU A 44 -10.96 11.05 13.51
CA LEU A 44 -10.73 9.66 13.95
C LEU A 44 -10.61 9.52 15.46
N LYS A 45 -9.95 10.47 16.13
CA LYS A 45 -9.78 10.45 17.60
C LYS A 45 -11.10 10.65 18.34
N ASN A 46 -12.05 11.38 17.76
CA ASN A 46 -13.38 11.59 18.34
C ASN A 46 -14.30 10.38 18.08
N GLN A 47 -14.11 9.70 16.94
CA GLN A 47 -14.89 8.54 16.55
C GLN A 47 -14.40 7.23 17.17
N TYR A 48 -13.08 7.12 17.44
CA TYR A 48 -12.44 5.90 17.91
C TYR A 48 -11.41 6.17 19.02
N LYS A 49 -11.58 5.50 20.16
CA LYS A 49 -10.69 5.46 21.32
C LYS A 49 -9.36 4.79 21.02
N TRP A 50 -9.33 3.75 20.17
CA TRP A 50 -8.12 2.94 19.91
C TRP A 50 -7.42 3.28 18.59
N LEU A 51 -7.93 4.25 17.83
CA LEU A 51 -7.34 4.71 16.57
C LEU A 51 -7.14 6.22 16.62
N SER A 52 -5.96 6.72 16.25
CA SER A 52 -5.71 8.17 16.25
C SER A 52 -4.92 8.64 15.05
N TYR A 53 -5.09 9.91 14.72
CA TYR A 53 -4.37 10.62 13.68
C TYR A 53 -3.25 11.47 14.29
N ASN A 54 -2.06 11.41 13.72
CA ASN A 54 -0.84 12.13 14.11
C ASN A 54 -0.53 12.11 15.62
N SER A 55 -0.95 11.06 16.33
CA SER A 55 -0.78 10.90 17.78
C SER A 55 -0.70 9.44 18.18
N PHE A 56 0.03 9.17 19.27
CA PHE A 56 0.27 7.80 19.75
C PHE A 56 -1.03 7.19 20.30
N ASN A 57 -1.32 5.96 19.89
CA ASN A 57 -2.42 5.14 20.40
C ASN A 57 -2.12 3.66 20.11
N LEU A 58 -3.06 2.76 20.42
CA LEU A 58 -3.01 1.35 20.07
C LEU A 58 -2.81 1.18 18.56
N PHE A 59 -3.63 1.89 17.78
CA PHE A 59 -3.46 2.07 16.35
C PHE A 59 -3.33 3.55 16.00
N SER A 60 -2.47 3.87 15.04
CA SER A 60 -2.34 5.25 14.58
C SER A 60 -2.11 5.34 13.08
N PHE A 61 -2.59 6.43 12.50
CA PHE A 61 -2.21 6.91 11.18
C PHE A 61 -1.40 8.21 11.35
N TYR A 62 -0.27 8.33 10.67
CA TYR A 62 0.57 9.52 10.72
C TYR A 62 0.94 9.97 9.33
N ASP A 63 0.81 11.26 9.03
CA ASP A 63 1.23 11.78 7.73
C ASP A 63 2.72 11.60 7.49
N LYS A 64 3.55 11.74 8.53
CA LYS A 64 5.00 11.56 8.43
C LYS A 64 5.43 10.14 8.03
N ASP A 65 4.52 9.17 8.03
CA ASP A 65 4.80 7.83 7.50
C ASP A 65 4.62 7.73 5.99
N HIS A 66 4.01 8.74 5.36
CA HIS A 66 3.56 8.73 3.99
C HIS A 66 3.98 9.99 3.23
N GLY A 67 3.84 9.95 1.91
CA GLY A 67 4.04 11.12 1.05
C GLY A 67 5.42 11.73 1.23
N LEU A 68 5.54 13.03 1.52
CA LEU A 68 6.84 13.67 1.71
C LEU A 68 7.55 13.30 3.03
N ARG A 69 6.85 12.65 3.98
CA ARG A 69 7.33 12.30 5.33
C ARG A 69 7.83 13.48 6.18
N ASP A 70 7.45 14.70 5.82
CA ASP A 70 7.75 15.92 6.58
C ASP A 70 6.62 16.29 7.57
N GLY A 71 5.53 15.51 7.58
CA GLY A 71 4.36 15.75 8.43
C GLY A 71 3.29 16.63 7.78
N THR A 72 3.49 17.08 6.54
CA THR A 72 2.42 17.70 5.75
C THR A 72 1.29 16.69 5.49
N PRO A 73 0.02 17.11 5.46
CA PRO A 73 -1.10 16.21 5.21
C PRO A 73 -0.88 15.40 3.92
N VAL A 74 -0.94 14.08 4.00
CA VAL A 74 -0.63 13.22 2.86
C VAL A 74 -1.61 13.45 1.69
N LYS A 75 -2.84 13.88 1.98
CA LYS A 75 -3.83 14.25 0.97
C LYS A 75 -3.30 15.35 0.04
N ASP A 76 -2.65 16.36 0.61
CA ASP A 76 -2.10 17.49 -0.15
C ASP A 76 -0.98 17.04 -1.08
N TRP A 77 -0.15 16.10 -0.63
CA TRP A 77 0.87 15.48 -1.47
C TRP A 77 0.24 14.73 -2.65
N VAL A 78 -0.78 13.90 -2.43
CA VAL A 78 -1.47 13.18 -3.52
C VAL A 78 -2.08 14.15 -4.54
N ILE A 79 -2.77 15.20 -4.07
CA ILE A 79 -3.36 16.24 -4.93
C ILE A 79 -2.28 16.96 -5.72
N SER A 80 -1.18 17.35 -5.07
CA SER A 80 -0.06 18.02 -5.73
C SER A 80 0.56 17.17 -6.84
N ARG A 81 0.81 15.88 -6.58
CA ARG A 81 1.46 14.99 -7.56
C ARG A 81 0.53 14.59 -8.70
N ALA A 82 -0.78 14.51 -8.47
CA ALA A 82 -1.74 14.20 -9.54
C ALA A 82 -1.76 15.24 -10.66
N LYS A 83 -1.41 16.50 -10.37
CA LYS A 83 -1.28 17.58 -11.37
C LYS A 83 -0.23 17.26 -12.43
N ASP A 84 0.84 16.55 -12.07
CA ASP A 84 1.91 16.14 -13.02
C ASP A 84 1.41 15.10 -14.06
N PHE A 85 0.22 14.53 -13.86
CA PHE A 85 -0.39 13.51 -14.72
C PHE A 85 -1.70 13.98 -15.35
N ASP A 86 -1.95 15.29 -15.40
CA ASP A 86 -3.17 15.89 -15.93
C ASP A 86 -4.45 15.32 -15.27
N VAL A 87 -4.40 15.14 -13.94
CA VAL A 87 -5.56 14.74 -13.13
C VAL A 87 -5.81 15.79 -12.06
N ASP A 88 -6.99 16.42 -12.13
CA ASP A 88 -7.45 17.37 -11.11
C ASP A 88 -8.12 16.62 -9.95
N LEU A 89 -7.54 16.76 -8.76
CA LEU A 89 -8.01 16.18 -7.51
C LEU A 89 -8.46 17.22 -6.48
N GLU A 90 -8.61 18.51 -6.84
CA GLU A 90 -8.89 19.58 -5.86
C GLU A 90 -10.17 19.33 -5.05
N ASN A 91 -11.20 18.75 -5.67
CA ASN A 91 -12.46 18.38 -5.02
C ASN A 91 -12.66 16.85 -4.93
N ALA A 92 -11.57 16.09 -5.01
CA ALA A 92 -11.63 14.63 -4.98
C ALA A 92 -11.72 14.09 -3.55
N LYS A 93 -12.46 12.98 -3.41
CA LYS A 93 -12.37 12.12 -2.23
C LYS A 93 -11.21 11.14 -2.41
N ILE A 94 -10.30 11.11 -1.44
CA ILE A 94 -9.10 10.28 -1.52
C ILE A 94 -9.10 9.30 -0.34
N TYR A 95 -8.96 8.02 -0.63
CA TYR A 95 -8.92 6.97 0.39
C TYR A 95 -7.56 6.29 0.40
N ALA A 96 -6.96 6.14 1.57
CA ALA A 96 -5.69 5.43 1.74
C ALA A 96 -5.92 4.02 2.28
N LEU A 97 -5.45 3.02 1.53
CA LEU A 97 -5.37 1.63 1.95
C LEU A 97 -3.95 1.32 2.44
N CYS A 98 -3.78 1.10 3.74
CA CYS A 98 -2.48 0.89 4.37
C CYS A 98 -2.56 0.01 5.63
N PHE A 99 -1.41 -0.39 6.16
CA PHE A 99 -1.32 -0.89 7.54
C PHE A 99 -1.22 0.28 8.53
N PRO A 100 -1.94 0.23 9.66
CA PRO A 100 -1.76 1.23 10.70
C PRO A 100 -0.45 1.00 11.47
N ARG A 101 0.02 2.03 12.18
CA ARG A 101 0.93 1.81 13.31
C ARG A 101 0.24 0.92 14.34
N VAL A 102 1.02 0.02 14.95
CA VAL A 102 0.61 -0.74 16.12
C VAL A 102 1.57 -0.40 17.25
N LEU A 103 1.06 0.17 18.34
CA LEU A 103 1.87 0.62 19.48
C LEU A 103 3.06 1.50 19.06
N GLY A 104 2.83 2.40 18.11
CA GLY A 104 3.83 3.35 17.62
C GLY A 104 4.79 2.82 16.54
N TYR A 105 4.76 1.54 16.18
CA TYR A 105 5.63 0.98 15.13
C TYR A 105 4.86 0.64 13.84
N VAL A 106 5.43 0.98 12.68
CA VAL A 106 4.88 0.64 11.36
C VAL A 106 5.98 0.35 10.35
N PHE A 107 5.67 -0.57 9.44
CA PHE A 107 6.31 -0.66 8.14
C PHE A 107 5.22 -0.89 7.09
N ASN A 108 5.07 0.05 6.16
CA ASN A 108 4.06 0.04 5.10
C ASN A 108 4.73 -0.21 3.74
N PRO A 109 4.94 -1.47 3.30
CA PRO A 109 5.63 -1.74 2.03
C PRO A 109 4.87 -1.18 0.82
N LEU A 110 3.56 -1.07 0.94
CA LEU A 110 2.67 -0.50 -0.05
C LEU A 110 1.54 0.25 0.65
N THR A 111 1.25 1.46 0.18
CA THR A 111 0.01 2.19 0.45
C THR A 111 -0.65 2.54 -0.87
N ILE A 112 -1.95 2.30 -0.99
CA ILE A 112 -2.71 2.56 -2.22
C ILE A 112 -3.67 3.72 -1.95
N TYR A 113 -3.57 4.78 -2.73
CA TYR A 113 -4.51 5.90 -2.67
C TYR A 113 -5.50 5.79 -3.82
N TYR A 114 -6.78 5.66 -3.50
CA TYR A 114 -7.86 5.66 -4.47
C TYR A 114 -8.46 7.07 -4.54
N CYS A 115 -8.38 7.70 -5.72
CA CYS A 115 -8.79 9.08 -5.93
C CYS A 115 -10.09 9.13 -6.73
N TYR A 116 -11.16 9.59 -6.08
CA TYR A 116 -12.51 9.68 -6.63
C TYR A 116 -12.85 11.13 -6.97
N GLY A 117 -13.19 11.39 -8.23
CA GLY A 117 -13.64 12.70 -8.68
C GLY A 117 -14.99 13.10 -8.09
N SER A 118 -15.45 14.32 -8.40
CA SER A 118 -16.71 14.89 -7.91
C SER A 118 -17.96 14.07 -8.27
N ASN A 119 -17.89 13.27 -9.33
CA ASN A 119 -18.96 12.35 -9.77
C ASN A 119 -18.89 10.96 -9.11
N GLN A 120 -18.07 10.79 -8.05
CA GLN A 120 -17.80 9.50 -7.39
C GLN A 120 -17.19 8.43 -8.30
N LYS A 121 -16.63 8.80 -9.46
CA LYS A 121 -15.86 7.87 -10.29
C LYS A 121 -14.40 7.89 -9.87
N LEU A 122 -13.78 6.72 -9.88
CA LEU A 122 -12.34 6.58 -9.70
C LEU A 122 -11.61 7.21 -10.91
N ILE A 123 -10.75 8.19 -10.66
CA ILE A 123 -10.03 8.94 -11.70
C ILE A 123 -8.50 8.83 -11.56
N GLY A 124 -8.01 8.36 -10.41
CA GLY A 124 -6.59 8.15 -10.16
C GLY A 124 -6.34 7.09 -9.10
N ILE A 125 -5.25 6.33 -9.26
CA ILE A 125 -4.68 5.50 -8.21
C ILE A 125 -3.20 5.85 -8.04
N LEU A 126 -2.76 6.05 -6.81
CA LEU A 126 -1.34 6.21 -6.48
C LEU A 126 -0.86 5.02 -5.64
N TYR A 127 0.18 4.33 -6.11
CA TYR A 127 0.84 3.26 -5.37
C TYR A 127 2.11 3.81 -4.72
N GLU A 128 2.06 4.08 -3.42
CA GLU A 128 3.25 4.45 -2.64
C GLU A 128 3.97 3.19 -2.18
N VAL A 129 5.15 2.94 -2.73
CA VAL A 129 5.98 1.77 -2.45
C VAL A 129 7.14 2.19 -1.55
N LYS A 130 7.38 1.43 -0.48
CA LYS A 130 8.47 1.68 0.49
C LYS A 130 9.40 0.47 0.55
N ASN A 131 10.69 0.72 0.73
CA ASN A 131 11.69 -0.34 0.91
C ASN A 131 12.20 -0.39 2.36
N THR A 132 12.93 -1.45 2.70
CA THR A 132 13.55 -1.60 4.03
C THR A 132 14.81 -0.74 4.23
N PHE A 133 15.25 -0.02 3.20
CA PHE A 133 16.38 0.92 3.27
C PHE A 133 15.95 2.31 3.77
N GLY A 134 14.65 2.56 3.89
CA GLY A 134 14.07 3.82 4.35
C GLY A 134 13.57 4.72 3.22
N ASP A 135 13.78 4.34 1.96
CA ASP A 135 13.32 5.10 0.80
C ASP A 135 11.83 4.83 0.48
N GLN A 136 11.29 5.60 -0.45
CA GLN A 136 9.97 5.39 -1.03
C GLN A 136 9.87 5.98 -2.44
N HIS A 137 8.85 5.53 -3.16
CA HIS A 137 8.50 6.06 -4.47
C HIS A 137 7.02 5.82 -4.76
N GLY A 138 6.35 6.80 -5.36
CA GLY A 138 4.96 6.71 -5.80
C GLY A 138 4.83 6.36 -7.28
N TYR A 139 3.89 5.50 -7.62
CA TYR A 139 3.50 5.22 -9.00
C TYR A 139 2.07 5.69 -9.24
N PHE A 140 1.89 6.81 -9.96
CA PHE A 140 0.57 7.38 -10.21
C PHE A 140 0.00 6.84 -11.53
N CYS A 141 -1.23 6.36 -11.47
CA CYS A 141 -1.97 5.83 -12.61
C CYS A 141 -3.26 6.63 -12.78
N LYS A 142 -3.36 7.38 -13.87
CA LYS A 142 -4.62 8.00 -14.33
C LYS A 142 -5.58 6.89 -14.77
N ILE A 143 -6.83 6.97 -14.30
CA ILE A 143 -7.84 5.96 -14.56
C ILE A 143 -8.69 6.37 -15.76
N THR A 144 -8.85 5.45 -16.69
CA THR A 144 -9.73 5.52 -17.86
C THR A 144 -10.57 4.24 -17.92
N ASP A 145 -11.62 4.24 -18.74
CA ASP A 145 -12.48 3.06 -18.89
C ASP A 145 -11.71 1.82 -19.39
N GLU A 146 -10.58 2.02 -20.10
CA GLU A 146 -9.74 0.95 -20.66
C GLU A 146 -8.82 0.29 -19.62
N ASN A 147 -8.44 1.01 -18.56
CA ASN A 147 -7.41 0.57 -17.62
C ASN A 147 -7.91 0.41 -16.17
N LEU A 148 -9.22 0.52 -15.93
CA LEU A 148 -9.86 0.57 -14.61
C LEU A 148 -9.32 -0.40 -13.55
N ASN A 149 -8.92 -1.61 -13.96
CA ASN A 149 -8.42 -2.65 -13.05
C ASN A 149 -7.00 -3.13 -13.38
N HIS A 150 -6.31 -2.53 -14.35
CA HIS A 150 -5.00 -2.99 -14.79
C HIS A 150 -4.10 -1.81 -15.20
N HIS A 151 -2.95 -1.70 -14.53
CA HIS A 151 -1.98 -0.64 -14.77
C HIS A 151 -0.59 -1.24 -14.93
N SER A 152 0.25 -0.62 -15.75
CA SER A 152 1.63 -1.03 -15.94
C SER A 152 2.58 0.15 -15.75
N LYS A 153 3.69 -0.09 -15.05
CA LYS A 153 4.74 0.90 -14.78
C LYS A 153 6.10 0.22 -14.76
N ASP A 154 7.10 0.89 -15.32
CA ASP A 154 8.49 0.45 -15.21
C ASP A 154 8.97 0.53 -13.76
N LYS A 155 9.71 -0.49 -13.32
CA LYS A 155 10.28 -0.52 -11.98
C LYS A 155 11.50 0.39 -11.92
N ILE A 156 11.29 1.62 -11.46
CA ILE A 156 12.37 2.59 -11.27
C ILE A 156 12.81 2.72 -9.79
N PHE A 157 12.18 1.96 -8.89
CA PHE A 157 12.46 1.99 -7.45
C PHE A 157 13.09 0.69 -6.94
N HIS A 158 14.18 0.82 -6.16
CA HIS A 158 14.90 -0.32 -5.59
C HIS A 158 14.21 -0.83 -4.32
N VAL A 159 13.38 -1.87 -4.47
CA VAL A 159 12.59 -2.44 -3.37
C VAL A 159 13.28 -3.60 -2.64
N SER A 160 14.21 -4.30 -3.30
CA SER A 160 14.84 -5.51 -2.77
C SER A 160 16.20 -5.76 -3.41
N PRO A 161 17.21 -6.19 -2.63
CA PRO A 161 18.53 -6.53 -3.15
C PRO A 161 18.55 -7.84 -3.96
N PHE A 162 17.43 -8.57 -4.03
CA PHE A 162 17.35 -9.83 -4.78
C PHE A 162 16.48 -9.71 -6.04
N ILE A 163 16.12 -8.48 -6.42
CA ILE A 163 15.28 -8.16 -7.57
C ILE A 163 16.04 -7.15 -8.42
N GLN A 164 16.17 -7.42 -9.72
CA GLN A 164 16.83 -6.48 -10.63
C GLN A 164 15.95 -5.24 -10.89
N MET A 165 16.55 -4.17 -11.39
CA MET A 165 15.82 -2.94 -11.73
C MET A 165 15.11 -3.03 -13.08
N ASP A 166 15.66 -3.79 -14.01
CA ASP A 166 15.04 -4.02 -15.32
C ASP A 166 13.87 -5.01 -15.20
N ALA A 167 12.73 -4.46 -14.78
CA ALA A 167 11.47 -5.17 -14.59
C ALA A 167 10.31 -4.19 -14.73
N THR A 168 9.12 -4.75 -14.95
CA THR A 168 7.88 -3.99 -15.10
C THR A 168 6.86 -4.48 -14.08
N TYR A 169 6.18 -3.55 -13.42
CA TYR A 169 5.04 -3.85 -12.55
C TYR A 169 3.75 -3.86 -13.36
N HIS A 170 2.96 -4.91 -13.17
CA HIS A 170 1.57 -4.99 -13.61
C HIS A 170 0.67 -5.03 -12.38
N PHE A 171 0.08 -3.88 -12.05
CA PHE A 171 -0.87 -3.74 -10.96
C PHE A 171 -2.25 -4.17 -11.44
N LYS A 172 -2.88 -5.08 -10.72
CA LYS A 172 -4.25 -5.53 -10.98
C LYS A 172 -5.05 -5.49 -9.70
N GLY A 173 -6.16 -4.77 -9.68
CA GLY A 173 -7.02 -4.73 -8.52
C GLY A 173 -8.36 -4.11 -8.82
N LYS A 174 -9.34 -4.46 -7.99
CA LYS A 174 -10.66 -3.84 -8.01
C LYS A 174 -10.71 -2.71 -7.00
N GLU A 175 -11.77 -1.90 -7.10
CA GLU A 175 -12.11 -0.97 -6.03
C GLU A 175 -12.31 -1.71 -4.70
N PRO A 176 -11.78 -1.18 -3.57
CA PRO A 176 -11.81 -1.85 -2.28
C PRO A 176 -13.18 -1.68 -1.64
N LEU A 177 -14.14 -2.52 -2.06
CA LEU A 177 -15.51 -2.52 -1.55
C LEU A 177 -15.70 -3.63 -0.52
N GLU A 178 -16.50 -4.65 -0.85
CA GLU A 178 -16.78 -5.82 0.02
C GLU A 178 -15.54 -6.73 0.16
N GLU A 179 -14.70 -6.76 -0.87
CA GLU A 179 -13.46 -7.53 -0.87
C GLU A 179 -12.32 -6.64 -1.33
N LEU A 180 -11.17 -6.83 -0.67
CA LEU A 180 -9.89 -6.37 -1.16
C LEU A 180 -9.29 -7.52 -1.97
N ASP A 181 -9.00 -7.25 -3.25
CA ASP A 181 -8.26 -8.14 -4.14
C ASP A 181 -7.33 -7.29 -4.99
N PHE A 182 -6.06 -7.25 -4.59
CA PHE A 182 -5.01 -6.52 -5.26
C PHE A 182 -3.82 -7.43 -5.54
N LYS A 183 -3.23 -7.26 -6.71
CA LYS A 183 -2.14 -8.08 -7.23
C LYS A 183 -1.10 -7.19 -7.89
N ILE A 184 0.16 -7.51 -7.67
CA ILE A 184 1.31 -7.00 -8.41
C ILE A 184 1.97 -8.20 -9.09
N ASP A 185 1.97 -8.22 -10.42
CA ASP A 185 2.75 -9.15 -11.23
C ASP A 185 3.99 -8.39 -11.73
N GLU A 186 5.14 -8.66 -11.12
CA GLU A 186 6.44 -8.12 -11.53
C GLU A 186 7.06 -9.05 -12.56
N ARG A 187 7.38 -8.50 -13.73
CA ARG A 187 7.89 -9.24 -14.87
C ARG A 187 9.27 -8.76 -15.27
N ILE A 188 10.09 -9.71 -15.73
CA ILE A 188 11.40 -9.45 -16.34
C ILE A 188 11.33 -10.01 -17.76
N GLU A 189 11.62 -9.20 -18.76
CA GLU A 189 11.51 -9.62 -20.18
C GLU A 189 10.15 -10.29 -20.47
N GLU A 190 9.06 -9.68 -19.99
CA GLU A 190 7.67 -10.20 -20.05
C GLU A 190 7.40 -11.55 -19.36
N LYS A 191 8.39 -12.14 -18.69
CA LYS A 191 8.22 -13.39 -17.92
C LYS A 191 7.88 -13.09 -16.47
N PRO A 192 6.91 -13.80 -15.85
CA PRO A 192 6.60 -13.67 -14.43
C PRO A 192 7.84 -13.93 -13.58
N PHE A 193 8.18 -12.96 -12.74
CA PHE A 193 9.32 -13.07 -11.82
C PHE A 193 8.86 -13.12 -10.37
N LEU A 194 8.00 -12.19 -9.97
CA LEU A 194 7.42 -12.12 -8.64
C LEU A 194 5.93 -11.78 -8.74
N LEU A 195 5.12 -12.56 -8.02
CA LEU A 195 3.73 -12.28 -7.75
C LEU A 195 3.57 -11.85 -6.30
N ALA A 196 3.01 -10.68 -6.05
CA ALA A 196 2.50 -10.28 -4.74
C ALA A 196 0.98 -10.14 -4.82
N THR A 197 0.25 -10.68 -3.84
CA THR A 197 -1.19 -10.44 -3.70
C THR A 197 -1.52 -9.96 -2.30
N TRP A 198 -2.52 -9.09 -2.22
CA TRP A 198 -3.08 -8.57 -1.00
C TRP A 198 -4.58 -8.75 -1.08
N THR A 199 -5.09 -9.69 -0.29
CA THR A 199 -6.51 -10.02 -0.26
C THR A 199 -7.06 -9.82 1.13
N GLY A 200 -8.35 -9.51 1.22
CA GLY A 200 -9.03 -9.37 2.50
C GLY A 200 -10.53 -9.23 2.37
N LYS A 201 -11.23 -9.58 3.45
CA LYS A 201 -12.67 -9.38 3.56
C LYS A 201 -12.95 -8.12 4.35
N ASP A 202 -13.96 -7.36 3.92
CA ASP A 202 -14.36 -6.16 4.61
C ASP A 202 -14.83 -6.48 6.04
N THR A 203 -14.63 -5.50 6.91
CA THR A 203 -15.07 -5.52 8.29
C THR A 203 -15.31 -4.08 8.71
N ASP A 204 -16.41 -3.79 9.39
CA ASP A 204 -16.70 -2.42 9.82
C ASP A 204 -15.60 -1.90 10.74
N LEU A 205 -15.14 -0.67 10.46
CA LEU A 205 -14.23 0.06 11.34
C LEU A 205 -14.99 0.45 12.62
N SER A 206 -14.74 -0.30 13.69
CA SER A 206 -15.37 -0.12 15.01
C SER A 206 -14.40 -0.47 16.13
N GLU A 207 -14.63 0.05 17.32
CA GLU A 207 -13.82 -0.22 18.52
C GLU A 207 -13.65 -1.70 18.81
N LYS A 208 -14.76 -2.45 18.70
CA LYS A 208 -14.78 -3.89 18.91
C LYS A 208 -13.88 -4.60 17.91
N ASN A 209 -13.93 -4.20 16.63
CA ASN A 209 -13.13 -4.83 15.60
C ASN A 209 -11.67 -4.40 15.67
N LEU A 210 -11.36 -3.16 16.05
CA LEU A 210 -10.00 -2.69 16.32
C LEU A 210 -9.35 -3.52 17.45
N LEU A 211 -10.01 -3.66 18.60
CA LEU A 211 -9.50 -4.48 19.70
C LEU A 211 -9.33 -5.95 19.30
N LYS A 212 -10.29 -6.53 18.56
CA LYS A 212 -10.14 -7.88 18.01
C LYS A 212 -8.92 -7.99 17.10
N CYS A 213 -8.68 -7.01 16.23
CA CYS A 213 -7.50 -6.97 15.38
C CYS A 213 -6.22 -6.90 16.21
N PHE A 214 -6.21 -6.10 17.29
CA PHE A 214 -5.05 -6.02 18.18
C PHE A 214 -4.69 -7.38 18.78
N PHE A 215 -5.65 -8.08 19.37
CA PHE A 215 -5.36 -9.39 19.97
C PHE A 215 -5.06 -10.48 18.94
N LYS A 216 -5.62 -10.38 17.73
CA LYS A 216 -5.32 -11.31 16.63
C LYS A 216 -3.96 -11.04 15.99
N PHE A 217 -3.50 -9.80 15.99
CA PHE A 217 -2.28 -9.34 15.30
C PHE A 217 -1.44 -8.34 16.12
N PRO A 218 -1.08 -8.62 17.38
CA PRO A 218 -0.50 -7.61 18.28
C PRO A 218 0.89 -7.12 17.84
N PHE A 219 1.63 -7.97 17.13
CA PHE A 219 2.97 -7.66 16.61
C PHE A 219 2.99 -7.67 15.08
N MET A 220 1.90 -7.27 14.42
CA MET A 220 1.78 -7.37 12.95
C MET A 220 2.95 -6.70 12.23
N THR A 221 3.25 -5.45 12.56
CA THR A 221 4.26 -4.63 11.89
C THR A 221 5.67 -5.17 12.13
N LEU A 222 5.96 -5.63 13.36
CA LEU A 222 7.21 -6.34 13.67
C LEU A 222 7.30 -7.66 12.89
N LYS A 223 6.23 -8.45 12.83
CA LYS A 223 6.17 -9.71 12.08
C LYS A 223 6.41 -9.49 10.59
N ILE A 224 5.88 -8.43 9.99
CA ILE A 224 6.15 -8.09 8.59
C ILE A 224 7.65 -7.88 8.39
N MET A 225 8.26 -7.02 9.21
CA MET A 225 9.70 -6.72 9.10
C MET A 225 10.56 -7.96 9.33
N THR A 226 10.29 -8.74 10.37
CA THR A 226 11.00 -10.00 10.62
C THR A 226 10.82 -10.99 9.45
N THR A 227 9.62 -11.08 8.88
CA THR A 227 9.36 -11.94 7.72
C THR A 227 10.19 -11.51 6.52
N ILE A 228 10.27 -10.21 6.21
CA ILE A 228 11.09 -9.70 5.10
C ILE A 228 12.55 -10.10 5.28
N HIS A 229 13.12 -9.90 6.46
CA HIS A 229 14.52 -10.25 6.74
C HIS A 229 14.77 -11.77 6.69
N ILE A 230 13.84 -12.56 7.25
CA ILE A 230 13.91 -14.02 7.18
C ILE A 230 13.87 -14.49 5.72
N GLN A 231 12.94 -13.98 4.91
CA GLN A 231 12.85 -14.39 3.50
C GLN A 231 14.07 -13.93 2.70
N ALA A 232 14.57 -12.70 2.93
CA ALA A 232 15.82 -12.22 2.37
C ALA A 232 16.99 -13.17 2.67
N PHE A 233 17.12 -13.63 3.93
CA PHE A 233 18.14 -14.61 4.32
C PHE A 233 17.96 -15.96 3.63
N HIS A 234 16.72 -16.45 3.48
CA HIS A 234 16.45 -17.68 2.74
C HIS A 234 16.84 -17.58 1.27
N LEU A 235 16.55 -16.44 0.61
CA LEU A 235 16.96 -16.19 -0.77
C LEU A 235 18.49 -16.16 -0.89
N TRP A 236 19.18 -15.47 0.03
CA TRP A 236 20.64 -15.42 0.08
C TRP A 236 21.26 -16.81 0.21
N ARG A 237 20.75 -17.64 1.14
CA ARG A 237 21.22 -19.03 1.32
C ARG A 237 20.97 -19.92 0.09
N LYS A 238 19.92 -19.64 -0.69
CA LYS A 238 19.64 -20.31 -1.97
C LYS A 238 20.53 -19.81 -3.13
N GLY A 239 21.40 -18.83 -2.89
CA GLY A 239 22.28 -18.27 -3.91
C GLY A 239 21.61 -17.23 -4.82
N ALA A 240 20.59 -16.51 -4.33
CA ALA A 240 20.05 -15.37 -5.09
C ALA A 240 21.17 -14.37 -5.39
N LYS A 241 21.21 -13.91 -6.65
CA LYS A 241 22.07 -12.80 -7.04
C LYS A 241 21.72 -11.55 -6.23
N PHE A 242 22.73 -10.96 -5.63
CA PHE A 242 22.62 -9.69 -4.89
C PHE A 242 22.83 -8.52 -5.85
N TYR A 243 21.93 -7.55 -5.80
CA TYR A 243 21.98 -6.29 -6.52
C TYR A 243 22.23 -5.18 -5.52
N LYS A 244 23.26 -4.37 -5.79
CA LYS A 244 23.61 -3.23 -4.93
C LYS A 244 22.45 -2.22 -4.93
N TRP A 245 22.20 -1.64 -3.77
CA TRP A 245 21.24 -0.54 -3.62
C TRP A 245 21.56 0.59 -4.61
N THR A 246 20.53 1.15 -5.21
CA THR A 246 20.58 2.32 -6.07
C THR A 246 19.75 3.43 -5.46
N LYS A 247 20.22 4.68 -5.60
CA LYS A 247 19.49 5.85 -5.11
C LYS A 247 18.06 5.88 -5.70
N PRO A 248 17.03 6.26 -4.91
CA PRO A 248 15.68 6.45 -5.45
C PRO A 248 15.66 7.51 -6.56
N PRO A 249 14.64 7.48 -7.44
CA PRO A 249 14.45 8.52 -8.45
C PRO A 249 14.40 9.93 -7.85
N ASN A 250 14.83 10.94 -8.61
CA ASN A 250 14.79 12.33 -8.13
C ASN A 250 13.37 12.85 -7.95
N LYS A 251 12.42 12.37 -8.77
CA LYS A 251 10.99 12.59 -8.57
C LYS A 251 10.48 11.52 -7.62
N ASP A 252 9.74 11.93 -6.62
CA ASP A 252 9.10 11.04 -5.65
C ASP A 252 7.88 10.30 -6.22
N VAL A 253 7.31 10.76 -7.35
CA VAL A 253 6.21 10.10 -8.06
C VAL A 253 6.49 10.01 -9.57
N SER A 254 6.10 8.87 -10.17
CA SER A 254 6.21 8.56 -11.62
C SER A 254 4.94 7.96 -12.22
#